data_AF-A0A9E3SHA2-F1
#
_entry.id   AF-A0A9E3SHA2-F1
#
_cell.length_a   1.000
_cell.length_b   1.000
_cell.length_c   1.000
_cell.angle_alpha   90.00
_cell.angle_beta   90.00
_cell.angle_gamma   90.00
#
_symmetry.space_group_name_H-M   'P 1'
#
loop_
_entity.id
_entity.type
_entity.pdbx_description
1 polymer ?
#
loop_
_entity_poly.entity_id
_entity_poly.type
_entity_poly.pdbx_seq_one_letter_code
_entity_poly.pdbx_strand_id
1 'polypeptide(L)' 'MDLSAVPYLIVSRELACERVYLCLCLIDHMVLGIGLSRDEALRHMVTELEAKYADKYDERYGEDDDLELDALSWN' A
#
# COMPACT_ATOMS: atom_id res chain seq x y z
N MET A 1 -5.86 7.21 2.06
CA MET A 1 -5.95 5.98 1.24
C MET A 1 -6.52 4.86 2.11
N ASP A 2 -7.58 4.18 1.69
CA ASP A 2 -8.04 2.97 2.39
C ASP A 2 -7.08 1.81 2.08
N LEU A 3 -6.20 1.50 3.03
CA LEU A 3 -5.20 0.44 2.90
C LEU A 3 -5.80 -0.97 3.01
N SER A 4 -7.08 -1.09 3.41
CA SER A 4 -7.75 -2.39 3.54
C SER A 4 -8.03 -3.05 2.19
N ALA A 5 -8.06 -2.26 1.11
CA ALA A 5 -8.28 -2.73 -0.26
C ALA A 5 -6.97 -3.06 -1.01
N VAL A 6 -5.80 -2.79 -0.42
CA VAL A 6 -4.51 -3.01 -1.08
C VAL A 6 -4.16 -4.49 -1.09
N PRO A 7 -3.98 -5.14 -2.26
CA PRO A 7 -3.54 -6.52 -2.32
C PRO A 7 -2.08 -6.63 -1.87
N TYR A 8 -1.82 -7.52 -0.90
CA TYR A 8 -0.48 -7.81 -0.43
C TYR A 8 -0.27 -9.32 -0.30
N LEU A 9 0.99 -9.74 -0.41
CA LEU A 9 1.43 -11.11 -0.19
C LEU A 9 2.32 -11.17 1.05
N ILE A 10 2.02 -12.05 2.00
CA ILE A 10 2.92 -12.35 3.11
C ILE A 10 3.55 -13.71 2.88
N VAL A 11 4.87 -13.74 2.79
CA VAL A 11 5.66 -14.98 2.77
C VAL A 11 6.50 -15.07 4.03
N SER A 12 6.80 -16.29 4.46
CA SER A 12 7.70 -16.51 5.59
C SER A 12 8.70 -17.60 5.28
N ARG A 13 9.89 -17.48 5.85
CA ARG A 13 10.96 -18.47 5.73
C ARG A 13 11.75 -18.55 7.02
N GLU A 14 12.16 -19.75 7.40
CA GLU A 14 13.13 -19.95 8.48
C GLU A 14 14.54 -19.69 7.96
N LEU A 15 15.27 -18.82 8.67
CA LEU A 15 16.66 -18.46 8.43
C LEU A 15 17.45 -18.77 9.70
N ALA A 16 18.34 -19.76 9.63
CA ALA A 16 19.21 -20.23 10.72
C ALA A 16 18.48 -20.56 12.04
N CYS A 17 18.11 -19.54 12.82
CA CYS A 17 17.50 -19.65 14.15
C CYS A 17 16.15 -18.92 14.26
N GLU A 18 15.74 -18.14 13.26
CA GLU A 18 14.56 -17.29 13.34
C GLU A 18 13.68 -17.40 12.09
N ARG A 19 12.37 -17.22 12.28
CA ARG A 19 11.42 -17.14 11.17
C ARG A 19 11.25 -15.68 10.79
N VAL A 20 11.59 -15.35 9.55
CA VAL A 20 11.42 -14.02 8.98
C VAL A 20 10.16 -13.99 8.13
N TYR A 21 9.40 -12.91 8.26
CA TYR A 21 8.20 -12.60 7.50
C TYR A 21 8.49 -11.41 6.58
N LEU A 22 8.05 -11.55 5.32
CA LEU A 22 8.15 -10.53 4.28
C LEU A 22 6.73 -10.22 3.81
N CYS A 23 6.31 -8.97 3.94
CA CYS A 23 5.04 -8.46 3.42
C CYS A 23 5.33 -7.62 2.17
N LEU A 24 4.81 -8.08 1.03
CA LEU A 24 5.05 -7.52 -0.29
C LEU A 24 3.77 -6.87 -0.81
N CYS A 25 3.88 -5.65 -1.31
CA CYS A 25 2.81 -4.93 -1.97
C CYS A 25 3.34 -4.32 -3.27
N LEU A 26 2.55 -4.37 -4.35
CA LEU A 26 2.89 -3.77 -5.64
C LEU A 26 1.85 -2.71 -6.01
N ILE A 27 2.20 -1.44 -5.82
CA ILE A 27 1.42 -0.27 -6.26
C ILE A 27 2.41 0.69 -6.90
N ASP A 28 2.39 0.81 -8.23
CA ASP A 28 3.36 1.53 -9.08
C ASP A 28 4.82 1.07 -8.97
N HIS A 29 5.23 0.58 -7.81
CA HIS A 29 6.55 0.11 -7.42
C HIS A 29 6.40 -0.91 -6.28
N MET A 30 7.47 -1.66 -6.02
CA MET A 30 7.48 -2.66 -4.95
C MET A 30 7.67 -1.99 -3.58
N VAL A 31 6.80 -2.33 -2.64
CA VAL A 31 6.86 -1.94 -1.23
C VAL A 31 7.03 -3.19 -0.38
N LEU A 32 7.95 -3.12 0.59
CA LEU A 32 8.40 -4.27 1.37
C LEU A 32 8.39 -3.93 2.87
N GLY A 33 7.71 -4.75 3.66
CA GLY A 33 7.87 -4.80 5.11
C GLY A 33 8.52 -6.10 5.55
N ILE A 34 9.47 -6.04 6.47
CA ILE A 34 10.21 -7.20 6.99
C ILE A 34 10.03 -7.24 8.51
N GLY A 35 9.77 -8.41 9.08
CA GLY A 35 9.64 -8.58 10.53
C GLY A 35 9.87 -10.01 11.01
N LEU A 36 10.00 -10.18 12.32
CA LEU A 36 10.10 -11.49 12.98
C LEU A 36 8.71 -12.08 13.31
N SER A 37 7.66 -11.31 13.07
CA SER A 37 6.27 -11.75 13.12
C SER A 37 5.50 -11.27 11.89
N ARG A 38 4.37 -11.92 11.61
CA ARG A 38 3.44 -11.51 10.54
C ARG A 38 2.98 -10.07 10.71
N ASP A 39 2.61 -9.69 11.92
CA ASP A 39 2.04 -8.37 12.23
C ASP A 39 3.09 -7.27 12.12
N GLU A 40 4.34 -7.56 12.50
CA GLU A 40 5.46 -6.64 12.34
C GLU A 40 5.77 -6.36 10.87
N ALA A 41 5.87 -7.42 10.05
CA ALA A 41 6.09 -7.27 8.61
C ALA A 41 4.97 -6.47 7.94
N LEU A 42 3.70 -6.72 8.34
CA LEU A 42 2.55 -5.96 7.84
C LEU A 42 2.62 -4.49 8.26
N ARG A 43 2.92 -4.21 9.53
CA ARG A 43 3.03 -2.85 10.06
C ARG A 43 4.12 -2.05 9.33
N HIS A 44 5.30 -2.64 9.13
CA HIS A 44 6.38 -1.98 8.39
C HIS A 44 6.00 -1.67 6.94
N MET A 45 5.30 -2.59 6.26
CA MET A 45 4.81 -2.37 4.89
C MET A 45 3.79 -1.21 4.84
N VAL A 46 2.85 -1.17 5.79
CA VAL A 46 1.85 -0.10 5.92
C VAL A 46 2.52 1.25 6.17
N THR A 47 3.49 1.33 7.09
CA THR A 47 4.22 2.58 7.36
C THR A 47 4.96 3.08 6.12
N GLU A 48 5.57 2.19 5.33
CA GLU A 48 6.20 2.56 4.05
C GLU A 48 5.18 3.05 3.01
N LEU A 49 4.01 2.41 2.92
CA LEU A 49 2.91 2.88 2.07
C LEU A 49 2.43 4.27 2.48
N GLU A 50 2.20 4.48 3.78
CA GLU A 50 1.78 5.76 4.31
C GLU A 50 2.83 6.84 4.01
N ALA A 51 4.12 6.58 4.25
CA ALA A 51 5.19 7.53 3.96
C ALA A 51 5.25 7.92 2.47
N LYS A 52 5.03 6.97 1.55
CA LYS A 52 5.13 7.24 0.12
C LYS A 52 3.88 7.84 -0.52
N TYR A 53 2.71 7.55 0.05
CA TYR A 53 1.42 7.93 -0.53
C TYR A 53 0.68 8.99 0.29
N ALA A 54 1.13 9.34 1.49
CA ALA A 54 0.63 10.50 2.23
C ALA A 54 0.88 11.79 1.43
N ASP A 55 2.09 11.98 0.90
CA ASP A 55 2.45 13.18 0.13
C ASP A 55 1.67 13.27 -1.20
N LYS A 56 1.42 12.13 -1.87
CA LYS A 56 0.66 12.08 -3.13
C LYS A 56 -0.84 12.39 -2.98
N TYR A 57 -1.35 12.50 -1.76
CA TYR A 57 -2.74 12.89 -1.51
C TYR A 57 -2.89 14.41 -1.42
N ASP A 58 -1.83 15.12 -1.01
CA ASP A 58 -1.83 16.58 -0.90
C ASP A 58 -1.74 17.24 -2.29
N GLU A 59 -1.01 16.63 -3.22
CA GLU A 59 -0.83 17.18 -4.58
C GLU A 59 -1.97 16.84 -5.56
N ARG A 60 -2.79 15.81 -5.30
CA ARG A 60 -3.81 15.33 -6.25
C ARG A 60 -5.24 15.83 -5.98
N TYR A 61 -5.46 16.55 -4.88
CA TYR A 61 -6.74 17.15 -4.54
C TYR A 61 -6.64 18.68 -4.35
N GLY A 62 -5.60 19.30 -4.92
CA GLY A 62 -5.40 20.75 -4.88
C GLY A 62 -6.09 21.52 -6.00
N GLU A 63 -6.23 20.94 -7.20
CA GLU A 63 -6.84 21.58 -8.37
C GLU A 63 -7.45 20.47 -9.25
N ASP A 64 -8.63 20.70 -9.83
CA ASP A 64 -9.37 19.85 -10.79
C ASP A 64 -10.46 18.86 -10.29
N ASP A 65 -11.40 19.33 -9.46
CA ASP A 65 -12.75 18.71 -9.37
C ASP A 65 -13.86 19.67 -9.87
N ASP A 66 -13.61 20.36 -10.99
CA ASP A 66 -14.62 20.95 -11.88
C ASP A 66 -14.80 20.10 -13.16
N LEU A 67 -14.76 18.76 -13.04
CA LEU A 67 -15.10 17.87 -14.15
C LEU A 67 -16.58 17.46 -14.06
N GLU A 68 -17.36 18.18 -14.86
CA GLU A 68 -18.75 17.97 -15.25
C GLU A 68 -19.26 16.53 -15.13
N LEU A 69 -20.19 16.33 -14.20
CA LEU A 69 -21.05 15.15 -14.02
C LEU A 69 -22.11 15.03 -15.14
N ASP A 70 -21.74 15.16 -16.41
CA ASP A 70 -22.70 15.13 -17.54
C ASP A 70 -22.37 14.13 -18.66
N ALA A 71 -21.42 13.20 -18.45
CA ALA A 71 -21.01 12.24 -19.48
C ALA A 71 -21.41 10.76 -19.23
N LEU A 72 -22.41 10.48 -18.38
CA LEU A 72 -22.95 9.12 -18.21
C LEU A 72 -24.40 8.97 -18.74
N SER A 73 -24.71 9.57 -19.89
CA SER A 73 -25.79 9.07 -20.75
C SER A 73 -25.22 8.14 -21.82
N TRP A 74 -25.08 6.85 -21.49
CA TRP A 74 -24.93 5.80 -22.49
C TRP A 74 -25.95 4.70 -22.19
N ASN A 75 -27.04 4.76 -22.98
CA ASN A 75 -28.17 3.82 -23.15
C ASN A 75 -29.17 3.62 -22.00
#